data_AF-A0ABD3NBE7-F1
#
_entry.id   AF-A0ABD3NBE7-F1
#
_cell.length_a   1.000
_cell.length_b   1.000
_cell.length_c   1.000
_cell.angle_alpha   90.00
_cell.angle_beta   90.00
_cell.angle_gamma   90.00
#
_symmetry.space_group_name_H-M   'P 1'
#
loop_
_entity.id
_entity.type
_entity.pdbx_description
1 polymer ?
#
loop_
_entity_poly.entity_id
_entity_poly.type
_entity_poly.pdbx_seq_one_letter_code
_entity_poly.pdbx_strand_id
1 'polypeptide(L)'
;MASPPSSERQISVALPAGSLGVGIQEQDGTGLCVVTSAPRRESSPSPLRVNDVVLSMNGIRLADVEGGLDAWVRLFAAFASGPRNLIVVRRCDDDDVGGDATAVASASSVTARHRRDASSADDMKVAHTTVFHKLRGRGDADWSPALLDAAAAALTAAAAAAAAAEKSNPSSSSSSSWTTYRLGIMDAITSLKDRTGSSSIAIRKRMQACIPADKNWTNHIFLGELKKMVAIGILMRTKDCYKISADYKDMLKRLEQEIRVIEKTRRADILRERVNEKEKKRATIVNPSSSSSWTTYRSRIMDAILSLEDCTGSSSIAIRKRMQANTDRIWNDGIYHNELWKAVSDGDIMECRGRFKASFKYKESLIAKKEKRSASMAAATAGKDPAKGGGRPSNFPGSLFGKDIFCPLFERYEEQS
;
A
#
# COMPACT_ATOMS: atom_id res chain seq x y z
N MET A 1 34.56 31.85 7.95
CA MET A 1 33.60 31.65 9.06
C MET A 1 32.45 30.83 8.51
N ALA A 2 32.24 29.60 8.99
CA ALA A 2 31.15 28.74 8.54
C ALA A 2 29.86 29.20 9.24
N SER A 3 28.83 29.55 8.47
CA SER A 3 27.51 29.87 9.01
C SER A 3 26.95 28.66 9.77
N PRO A 4 26.29 28.85 10.92
CA PRO A 4 25.64 27.76 11.64
C PRO A 4 24.58 27.09 10.75
N PRO A 5 24.38 25.76 10.87
CA PRO A 5 23.37 25.05 10.09
C PRO A 5 21.97 25.56 10.46
N SER A 6 21.25 26.07 9.46
CA SER A 6 19.85 26.48 9.60
C SER A 6 19.02 25.33 10.18
N SER A 7 18.22 25.58 11.21
CA SER A 7 17.38 24.55 11.81
C SER A 7 16.26 24.16 10.83
N GLU A 8 16.32 22.92 10.34
CA GLU A 8 15.30 22.32 9.49
C GLU A 8 14.22 21.65 10.35
N ARG A 9 12.95 22.00 10.12
CA ARG A 9 11.81 21.41 10.84
C ARG A 9 10.96 20.58 9.88
N GLN A 10 10.71 19.33 10.27
CA GLN A 10 9.80 18.44 9.56
C GLN A 10 8.36 18.68 10.02
N ILE A 11 7.44 18.88 9.07
CA ILE A 11 6.04 19.23 9.30
C ILE A 11 5.14 18.29 8.49
N SER A 12 4.07 17.80 9.11
CA SER A 12 3.01 17.06 8.43
C SER A 12 1.95 18.03 7.92
N VAL A 13 1.68 18.02 6.62
CA VAL A 13 0.76 18.94 5.94
C VAL A 13 -0.32 18.14 5.24
N ALA A 14 -1.58 18.36 5.60
CA ALA A 14 -2.73 17.76 4.93
C ALA A 14 -3.23 18.67 3.80
N LEU A 15 -3.35 18.13 2.60
CA LEU A 15 -3.92 18.80 1.44
C LEU A 15 -5.30 18.20 1.09
N PRO A 16 -6.29 19.04 0.73
CA PRO A 16 -7.55 18.57 0.20
C PRO A 16 -7.39 17.91 -1.18
N ALA A 17 -8.43 17.22 -1.64
CA ALA A 17 -8.52 16.73 -3.03
C ALA A 17 -8.47 17.92 -4.01
N GLY A 18 -7.82 17.72 -5.17
CA GLY A 18 -7.64 18.74 -6.21
C GLY A 18 -6.22 18.77 -6.79
N SER A 19 -5.87 19.82 -7.52
CA SER A 19 -4.48 20.07 -7.92
C SER A 19 -3.63 20.46 -6.70
N LEU A 20 -2.29 20.42 -6.80
CA LEU A 20 -1.42 20.89 -5.71
C LEU A 20 -1.51 22.41 -5.49
N GLY A 21 -1.94 23.14 -6.51
CA GLY A 21 -1.94 24.60 -6.54
C GLY A 21 -0.55 25.24 -6.65
N VAL A 22 0.53 24.51 -6.36
CA VAL A 22 1.92 25.00 -6.38
C VAL A 22 2.72 24.38 -7.52
N GLY A 23 3.74 25.09 -7.99
CA GLY A 23 4.77 24.51 -8.86
C GLY A 23 5.84 23.79 -8.03
N ILE A 24 6.29 22.64 -8.54
CA ILE A 24 7.35 21.83 -7.94
C ILE A 24 8.49 21.67 -8.95
N GLN A 25 9.71 21.52 -8.45
CA GLN A 25 10.90 21.27 -9.26
C GLN A 25 11.82 20.29 -8.53
N GLU A 26 12.62 19.54 -9.28
CA GLU A 26 13.71 18.75 -8.76
C GLU A 26 14.90 19.66 -8.45
N GLN A 27 15.41 19.62 -7.22
CA GLN A 27 16.59 20.39 -6.82
C GLN A 27 17.85 19.77 -7.42
N ASP A 28 18.55 20.57 -8.24
CA ASP A 28 19.68 20.18 -9.09
C ASP A 28 20.63 19.19 -8.40
N GLY A 29 20.64 17.94 -8.89
CA GLY A 29 21.57 16.88 -8.48
C GLY A 29 21.24 16.16 -7.16
N THR A 30 20.24 16.60 -6.41
CA THR A 30 19.88 15.98 -5.12
C THR A 30 18.70 15.01 -5.20
N GLY A 31 17.89 15.09 -6.27
CA GLY A 31 16.67 14.30 -6.40
C GLY A 31 15.58 14.69 -5.39
N LEU A 32 15.66 15.88 -4.80
CA LEU A 32 14.67 16.37 -3.84
C LEU A 32 13.60 17.20 -4.54
N CYS A 33 12.34 17.00 -4.13
CA CYS A 33 11.19 17.75 -4.66
C CYS A 33 11.02 19.05 -3.86
N VAL A 34 11.21 20.20 -4.50
CA VAL A 34 11.14 21.52 -3.87
C VAL A 34 9.99 22.32 -4.46
N VAL A 35 9.24 23.01 -3.60
CA VAL A 35 8.15 23.91 -4.01
C VAL A 35 8.75 25.21 -4.52
N THR A 36 8.55 25.52 -5.80
CA THR A 36 9.18 26.68 -6.46
C THR A 36 8.25 27.87 -6.67
N SER A 37 6.93 27.67 -6.60
CA SER A 37 5.98 28.75 -6.79
C SER A 37 4.78 28.65 -5.86
N ALA A 38 4.39 29.81 -5.32
CA ALA A 38 3.16 29.98 -4.56
C ALA A 38 1.92 29.81 -5.46
N PRO A 39 0.77 29.46 -4.88
CA PRO A 39 -0.44 29.26 -5.66
C PRO A 39 -0.84 30.50 -6.46
N ARG A 40 -1.11 30.32 -7.76
CA ARG A 40 -1.68 31.37 -8.62
C ARG A 40 -3.12 31.62 -8.16
N ARG A 41 -3.29 32.70 -7.41
CA ARG A 41 -4.52 33.38 -6.92
C ARG A 41 -5.88 32.69 -7.14
N GLU A 42 -6.65 32.70 -6.05
CA GLU A 42 -8.11 32.49 -5.88
C GLU A 42 -8.65 31.07 -5.65
N SER A 43 -7.97 30.00 -6.06
CA SER A 43 -8.43 28.63 -5.75
C SER A 43 -7.73 28.03 -4.54
N SER A 44 -8.19 28.44 -3.34
CA SER A 44 -7.79 27.95 -2.01
C SER A 44 -6.29 28.12 -1.63
N PRO A 45 -5.98 28.67 -0.45
CA PRO A 45 -4.61 28.81 0.00
C PRO A 45 -4.00 27.41 0.23
N SER A 46 -2.98 27.06 -0.56
CA SER A 46 -2.19 25.85 -0.30
C SER A 46 -1.33 26.08 0.95
N PRO A 47 -1.28 25.14 1.92
CA PRO A 47 -0.45 25.24 3.12
C PRO A 47 1.06 25.07 2.85
N LEU A 48 1.43 24.74 1.61
CA LEU A 48 2.82 24.65 1.16
C LEU A 48 3.40 26.05 0.89
N ARG A 49 4.60 26.30 1.39
CA ARG A 49 5.36 27.52 1.15
C ARG A 49 6.43 27.28 0.08
N VAL A 50 6.83 28.35 -0.62
CA VAL A 50 7.99 28.30 -1.51
C VAL A 50 9.22 27.89 -0.69
N ASN A 51 10.07 27.05 -1.26
CA ASN A 51 11.23 26.40 -0.64
C ASN A 51 10.92 25.28 0.37
N ASP A 52 9.65 24.87 0.55
CA ASP A 52 9.37 23.62 1.25
C ASP A 52 9.94 22.43 0.45
N VAL A 53 10.63 21.52 1.12
CA VAL A 53 11.15 20.27 0.52
C VAL A 53 10.20 19.14 0.86
N VAL A 54 9.58 18.51 -0.15
CA VAL A 54 8.60 17.43 0.03
C VAL A 54 9.31 16.09 0.13
N LEU A 55 9.30 15.47 1.31
CA LEU A 55 9.97 14.19 1.57
C LEU A 55 9.10 12.98 1.21
N SER A 56 7.82 13.01 1.58
CA SER A 56 6.90 11.89 1.32
C SER A 56 5.46 12.33 1.13
N MET A 57 4.70 11.55 0.36
CA MET A 57 3.24 11.69 0.22
C MET A 57 2.55 10.38 0.55
N ASN A 58 1.59 10.40 1.47
CA ASN A 58 0.81 9.23 1.90
C ASN A 58 1.68 8.02 2.28
N GLY A 59 2.84 8.29 2.90
CA GLY A 59 3.83 7.26 3.29
C GLY A 59 4.81 6.85 2.19
N ILE A 60 4.64 7.31 0.95
CA ILE A 60 5.57 7.05 -0.16
C ILE A 60 6.64 8.14 -0.18
N ARG A 61 7.91 7.77 -0.01
CA ARG A 61 9.05 8.70 -0.05
C ARG A 61 9.33 9.12 -1.49
N LEU A 62 9.43 10.42 -1.76
CA LEU A 62 9.64 10.93 -3.13
C LEU A 62 11.03 10.57 -3.67
N ALA A 63 12.03 10.41 -2.79
CA ALA A 63 13.36 9.96 -3.15
C ALA A 63 13.40 8.52 -3.70
N ASP A 64 12.41 7.70 -3.35
CA ASP A 64 12.32 6.30 -3.78
C ASP A 64 11.51 6.16 -5.09
N VAL A 65 11.01 7.27 -5.64
CA VAL A 65 10.21 7.30 -6.89
C VAL A 65 11.14 7.55 -8.07
N GLU A 66 11.39 6.50 -8.85
CA GLU A 66 12.16 6.59 -10.09
C GLU A 66 11.42 7.37 -11.18
N GLY A 67 12.16 8.17 -11.95
CA GLY A 67 11.62 8.99 -13.05
C GLY A 67 11.50 10.49 -12.75
N GLY A 68 12.04 10.95 -11.62
CA GLY A 68 12.23 12.37 -11.29
C GLY A 68 10.93 13.17 -11.27
N LEU A 69 11.00 14.42 -11.75
CA LEU A 69 9.87 15.36 -11.75
C LEU A 69 8.60 14.79 -12.41
N ASP A 70 8.70 14.12 -13.55
CA ASP A 70 7.55 13.55 -14.28
C ASP A 70 6.84 12.47 -13.46
N ALA A 71 7.60 11.63 -12.76
CA ALA A 71 7.04 10.59 -11.91
C ALA A 71 6.32 11.19 -10.68
N TRP A 72 6.89 12.24 -10.08
CA TRP A 72 6.23 12.96 -8.99
C TRP A 72 4.93 13.62 -9.45
N VAL A 73 4.92 14.29 -10.60
CA VAL A 73 3.70 14.91 -11.17
C VAL A 73 2.61 13.85 -11.37
N ARG A 74 2.95 12.67 -11.90
CA ARG A 74 2.00 11.55 -12.04
C ARG A 74 1.51 11.03 -10.70
N LEU A 75 2.40 10.90 -9.71
CA LEU A 75 2.04 10.48 -8.37
C LEU A 75 1.06 11.46 -7.74
N PHE A 76 1.32 12.77 -7.81
CA PHE A 76 0.43 13.81 -7.30
C PHE A 76 -0.93 13.83 -8.02
N ALA A 77 -0.95 13.58 -9.33
CA ALA A 77 -2.18 13.47 -10.11
C ALA A 77 -2.99 12.22 -9.72
N ALA A 78 -2.34 11.08 -9.45
CA ALA A 78 -2.99 9.83 -9.04
C ALA A 78 -3.73 9.97 -7.69
N PHE A 79 -3.22 10.80 -6.78
CA PHE A 79 -3.87 11.09 -5.50
C PHE A 79 -4.72 12.38 -5.51
N ALA A 80 -4.99 12.97 -6.68
CA ALA A 80 -5.76 14.22 -6.76
C ALA A 80 -7.22 14.08 -6.33
N SER A 81 -7.80 12.87 -6.36
CA SER A 81 -9.20 12.62 -5.97
C SER A 81 -9.43 12.46 -4.46
N GLY A 82 -8.37 12.32 -3.67
CA GLY A 82 -8.45 12.02 -2.24
C GLY A 82 -7.63 12.97 -1.34
N PRO A 83 -7.73 12.80 -0.01
CA PRO A 83 -6.88 13.52 0.92
C PRO A 83 -5.41 13.12 0.74
N ARG A 84 -4.51 14.09 0.81
CA ARG A 84 -3.06 13.87 0.66
C ARG A 84 -2.34 14.36 1.91
N ASN A 85 -1.64 13.46 2.57
CA ASN A 85 -0.79 13.76 3.72
C ASN A 85 0.66 13.86 3.24
N LEU A 86 1.21 15.07 3.26
CA LEU A 86 2.59 15.35 2.90
C LEU A 86 3.44 15.49 4.16
N ILE A 87 4.67 15.02 4.06
CA ILE A 87 5.72 15.32 5.03
C ILE A 87 6.71 16.25 4.32
N VAL A 88 6.84 17.48 4.83
CA VAL A 88 7.69 18.51 4.27
C VAL A 88 8.76 18.94 5.27
N VAL A 89 9.92 19.33 4.78
CA VAL A 89 10.95 20.02 5.57
C VAL A 89 10.90 21.48 5.22
N ARG A 90 10.70 22.31 6.24
CA ARG A 90 10.69 23.76 6.13
C ARG A 90 11.93 24.30 6.83
N ARG A 91 12.66 25.20 6.15
CA ARG A 91 13.70 25.98 6.78
C ARG A 91 13.03 27.06 7.61
N CYS A 92 13.29 27.05 8.92
CA CYS A 92 12.93 28.15 9.79
C CYS A 92 13.96 29.25 9.56
N ASP A 93 13.68 30.16 8.63
CA ASP A 93 14.40 31.42 8.59
C ASP A 93 13.87 32.25 9.76
N ASP A 94 14.71 32.54 10.76
CA ASP A 94 14.36 33.16 12.04
C ASP A 94 13.87 34.64 11.93
N ASP A 95 13.55 35.13 10.74
CA ASP A 95 13.23 36.54 10.47
C ASP A 95 11.72 36.86 10.38
N ASP A 96 10.83 35.94 10.79
CA ASP A 96 9.37 36.21 10.89
C ASP A 96 9.03 37.04 12.17
N VAL A 97 9.87 38.03 12.49
CA VAL A 97 9.59 39.05 13.50
C VAL A 97 8.73 40.14 12.86
N GLY A 98 7.41 39.89 12.84
CA GLY A 98 6.38 40.92 12.92
C GLY A 98 6.43 42.04 11.86
N GLY A 99 6.19 41.70 10.60
CA GLY A 99 5.93 42.67 9.54
C GLY A 99 4.52 42.51 8.97
N ASP A 100 3.61 43.36 9.41
CA ASP A 100 2.21 43.46 8.96
C ASP A 100 2.11 43.47 7.41
N ALA A 101 1.33 42.53 6.87
CA ALA A 101 1.18 42.33 5.44
C ALA A 101 0.16 43.31 4.85
N THR A 102 0.57 44.57 4.64
CA THR A 102 -0.11 45.48 3.71
C THR A 102 0.88 46.24 2.83
N ALA A 103 0.65 46.14 1.52
CA ALA A 103 1.15 46.99 0.44
C ALA A 103 2.66 47.03 0.14
N VAL A 104 3.09 46.27 -0.87
CA VAL A 104 4.01 46.82 -1.89
C VAL A 104 3.63 46.27 -3.28
N ALA A 105 2.81 47.03 -3.99
CA ALA A 105 2.87 47.08 -5.44
C ALA A 105 3.78 48.25 -5.83
N SER A 106 4.49 48.09 -6.95
CA SER A 106 5.30 49.09 -7.67
C SER A 106 6.81 49.09 -7.35
N ALA A 107 7.62 48.64 -8.32
CA ALA A 107 8.45 49.52 -9.14
C ALA A 107 9.59 48.72 -9.79
N SER A 108 9.54 48.57 -11.11
CA SER A 108 10.73 48.56 -11.98
C SER A 108 10.27 48.86 -13.39
N SER A 109 10.33 50.14 -13.73
CA SER A 109 10.32 50.65 -15.08
C SER A 109 11.65 51.37 -15.35
N VAL A 110 11.97 51.49 -16.64
CA VAL A 110 12.97 52.38 -17.25
C VAL A 110 14.37 51.78 -17.49
N THR A 111 14.58 51.32 -18.73
CA THR A 111 15.41 52.07 -19.70
C THR A 111 14.80 51.99 -21.10
N ALA A 112 14.26 53.13 -21.54
CA ALA A 112 14.15 53.64 -22.91
C ALA A 112 15.53 53.59 -23.63
N ARG A 113 15.76 53.61 -24.95
CA ARG A 113 15.04 54.07 -26.16
C ARG A 113 15.91 53.58 -27.36
N HIS A 114 15.31 53.20 -28.49
CA HIS A 114 15.54 53.92 -29.75
C HIS A 114 14.56 53.50 -30.87
N ARG A 115 13.82 54.50 -31.35
CA ARG A 115 13.09 54.57 -32.63
C ARG A 115 14.05 54.38 -33.81
N ARG A 116 13.58 53.71 -34.86
CA ARG A 116 13.35 54.37 -36.16
C ARG A 116 12.33 53.59 -36.99
N ASP A 117 11.42 54.38 -37.54
CA ASP A 117 10.38 54.04 -38.49
C ASP A 117 10.95 53.58 -39.84
N ALA A 118 10.15 52.80 -40.58
CA ALA A 118 9.64 53.13 -41.92
C ALA A 118 9.50 51.89 -42.83
N SER A 119 8.25 51.69 -43.28
CA SER A 119 7.83 51.27 -44.63
C SER A 119 8.64 50.24 -45.43
N SER A 120 8.00 49.17 -45.88
CA SER A 120 7.60 49.03 -47.29
C SER A 120 6.82 47.74 -47.50
N ALA A 121 5.71 47.85 -48.22
CA ALA A 121 5.08 46.74 -48.91
C ALA A 121 5.90 46.37 -50.17
N ASP A 122 5.60 45.19 -50.70
CA ASP A 122 5.99 44.63 -51.99
C ASP A 122 7.36 43.94 -52.12
N ASP A 123 7.31 42.83 -52.87
CA ASP A 123 8.38 41.97 -53.38
C ASP A 123 9.12 41.01 -52.43
N MET A 124 8.67 39.75 -52.41
CA MET A 124 9.44 38.67 -53.06
C MET A 124 8.66 37.35 -53.11
N LYS A 125 8.16 37.03 -54.30
CA LYS A 125 8.01 35.64 -54.76
C LYS A 125 9.41 35.10 -55.11
N VAL A 126 9.56 33.79 -54.96
CA VAL A 126 10.62 32.92 -55.53
C VAL A 126 11.95 32.85 -54.76
N ALA A 127 12.01 31.90 -53.83
CA ALA A 127 13.18 31.02 -53.62
C ALA A 127 12.66 29.74 -52.92
N HIS A 128 12.15 28.77 -53.66
CA HIS A 128 12.89 27.57 -54.06
C HIS A 128 13.70 26.91 -52.91
N THR A 129 13.09 25.88 -52.33
CA THR A 129 13.66 24.52 -52.36
C THR A 129 15.17 24.39 -52.09
N THR A 130 15.65 24.58 -50.86
CA THR A 130 16.97 24.02 -50.48
C THR A 130 17.21 23.90 -48.96
N VAL A 131 16.40 23.13 -48.23
CA VAL A 131 16.83 22.57 -46.94
C VAL A 131 16.30 21.14 -46.78
N PHE A 132 16.63 20.26 -47.74
CA PHE A 132 16.33 18.83 -47.63
C PHE A 132 17.35 17.98 -48.40
N HIS A 133 18.65 18.22 -48.19
CA HIS A 133 19.70 17.26 -48.55
C HIS A 133 21.00 17.56 -47.79
N LYS A 134 21.05 17.27 -46.47
CA LYS A 134 22.34 17.09 -45.78
C LYS A 134 22.32 16.22 -44.52
N LEU A 135 21.51 15.15 -44.51
CA LEU A 135 21.57 14.09 -43.48
C LEU A 135 21.32 12.69 -44.08
N ARG A 136 21.92 12.41 -45.24
CA ARG A 136 21.97 11.05 -45.81
C ARG A 136 23.43 10.71 -46.07
N GLY A 137 24.12 10.17 -45.06
CA GLY A 137 25.52 9.77 -45.20
C GLY A 137 26.23 9.61 -43.86
N ARG A 138 25.94 8.50 -43.18
CA ARG A 138 26.58 7.83 -42.02
C ARG A 138 25.41 7.15 -41.29
N GLY A 139 25.14 5.87 -41.51
CA GLY A 139 26.06 4.77 -41.20
C GLY A 139 25.98 4.59 -39.68
N ASP A 140 25.10 3.68 -39.25
CA ASP A 140 24.94 3.19 -37.88
C ASP A 140 24.48 4.23 -36.85
N ALA A 141 23.17 4.53 -36.88
CA ALA A 141 22.51 5.11 -35.72
C ALA A 141 22.36 4.02 -34.66
N ASP A 142 23.33 3.93 -33.75
CA ASP A 142 23.17 3.23 -32.48
C ASP A 142 21.97 3.85 -31.74
N TRP A 143 20.83 3.17 -31.82
CA TRP A 143 19.68 3.47 -30.99
C TRP A 143 20.06 3.10 -29.57
N SER A 144 20.33 4.12 -28.74
CA SER A 144 20.70 3.91 -27.34
C SER A 144 19.66 3.02 -26.65
N PRO A 145 20.06 1.88 -26.04
CA PRO A 145 19.17 0.95 -25.33
C PRO A 145 18.29 1.66 -24.28
N ALA A 146 18.78 2.76 -23.71
CA ALA A 146 18.07 3.56 -22.71
C ALA A 146 16.70 4.08 -23.20
N LEU A 147 16.58 4.39 -24.51
CA LEU A 147 15.34 4.93 -25.07
C LEU A 147 14.29 3.81 -25.33
N LEU A 148 14.77 2.59 -25.58
CA LEU A 148 13.94 1.39 -25.68
C LEU A 148 13.50 0.89 -24.29
N ASP A 149 14.39 0.92 -23.29
CA ASP A 149 14.08 0.52 -21.92
C ASP A 149 13.09 1.49 -21.26
N ALA A 150 13.22 2.80 -21.50
CA ALA A 150 12.25 3.80 -21.06
C ALA A 150 10.86 3.61 -21.70
N ALA A 151 10.82 3.21 -22.98
CA ALA A 151 9.57 2.91 -23.68
C ALA A 151 8.93 1.59 -23.20
N ALA A 152 9.75 0.59 -22.86
CA ALA A 152 9.31 -0.69 -22.29
C ALA A 152 8.70 -0.48 -20.90
N ALA A 153 9.39 0.24 -20.01
CA ALA A 153 8.92 0.54 -18.65
C ALA A 153 7.59 1.34 -18.65
N ALA A 154 7.43 2.28 -19.58
CA ALA A 154 6.18 3.01 -19.77
C ALA A 154 5.03 2.09 -20.24
N LEU A 155 5.31 1.05 -21.03
CA LEU A 155 4.33 0.06 -21.45
C LEU A 155 3.94 -0.90 -20.31
N THR A 156 4.90 -1.31 -19.47
CA THR A 156 4.65 -2.20 -18.32
C THR A 156 3.83 -1.51 -17.23
N ALA A 157 4.09 -0.22 -16.98
CA ALA A 157 3.30 0.59 -16.06
C ALA A 157 1.85 0.79 -16.54
N ALA A 158 1.64 0.95 -17.85
CA ALA A 158 0.31 1.04 -18.44
C ALA A 158 -0.46 -0.30 -18.37
N ALA A 159 0.24 -1.43 -18.52
CA ALA A 159 -0.34 -2.77 -18.38
C ALA A 159 -0.74 -3.09 -16.91
N ALA A 160 0.05 -2.66 -15.93
CA ALA A 160 -0.28 -2.83 -14.51
C ALA A 160 -1.52 -2.00 -14.09
N ALA A 161 -1.71 -0.81 -14.68
CA ALA A 161 -2.89 0.01 -14.45
C ALA A 161 -4.17 -0.60 -15.08
N ALA A 162 -4.05 -1.29 -16.21
CA ALA A 162 -5.18 -1.97 -16.87
C ALA A 162 -5.64 -3.22 -16.09
N ALA A 163 -4.72 -3.95 -15.46
CA ALA A 163 -5.02 -5.16 -14.68
C ALA A 163 -5.87 -4.92 -13.41
N ALA A 164 -5.97 -3.67 -12.93
CA ALA A 164 -6.79 -3.32 -11.77
C ALA A 164 -8.29 -3.11 -12.09
N ALA A 165 -8.67 -3.04 -13.37
CA ALA A 165 -10.04 -2.70 -13.80
C ALA A 165 -10.93 -3.91 -14.16
N GLU A 166 -10.42 -5.13 -14.12
CA GLU A 166 -11.08 -6.28 -14.78
C GLU A 166 -11.69 -7.27 -13.77
N LYS A 167 -12.86 -6.92 -13.22
CA LYS A 167 -13.79 -7.87 -12.59
C LYS A 167 -15.23 -7.59 -13.02
N SER A 168 -15.57 -7.88 -14.28
CA SER A 168 -16.96 -8.10 -14.71
C SER A 168 -17.04 -8.88 -16.03
N ASN A 169 -17.51 -10.13 -15.89
CA ASN A 169 -18.14 -11.06 -16.84
C ASN A 169 -17.99 -10.92 -18.38
N PRO A 170 -17.59 -11.98 -19.11
CA PRO A 170 -17.42 -11.96 -20.57
C PRO A 170 -18.64 -12.55 -21.29
N SER A 171 -19.61 -11.72 -21.70
CA SER A 171 -20.52 -12.09 -22.80
C SER A 171 -21.24 -10.88 -23.41
N SER A 172 -20.58 -10.16 -24.32
CA SER A 172 -21.16 -9.65 -25.58
C SER A 172 -20.20 -8.67 -26.28
N SER A 173 -19.90 -8.97 -27.55
CA SER A 173 -19.37 -8.09 -28.62
C SER A 173 -18.57 -6.82 -28.24
N SER A 174 -17.28 -7.03 -27.97
CA SER A 174 -16.12 -6.30 -28.51
C SER A 174 -16.22 -4.79 -28.84
N SER A 175 -16.79 -3.95 -27.97
CA SER A 175 -16.45 -2.52 -27.98
C SER A 175 -15.17 -2.34 -27.18
N SER A 176 -14.03 -2.64 -27.82
CA SER A 176 -12.71 -2.25 -27.29
C SER A 176 -12.71 -0.73 -27.14
N SER A 177 -12.93 -0.26 -25.90
CA SER A 177 -12.95 1.16 -25.56
C SER A 177 -11.50 1.64 -25.54
N TRP A 178 -10.94 1.85 -26.72
CA TRP A 178 -9.59 2.38 -26.84
C TRP A 178 -9.52 3.72 -26.09
N THR A 179 -8.61 3.79 -25.13
CA THR A 179 -8.44 4.98 -24.29
C THR A 179 -7.76 6.12 -25.07
N THR A 180 -6.98 5.77 -26.11
CA THR A 180 -6.23 6.73 -26.94
C THR A 180 -6.32 6.39 -28.43
N TYR A 181 -6.19 7.41 -29.30
CA TYR A 181 -6.17 7.23 -30.76
C TYR A 181 -5.07 6.27 -31.22
N ARG A 182 -3.92 6.28 -30.55
CA ARG A 182 -2.77 5.41 -30.85
C ARG A 182 -3.13 3.92 -30.73
N LEU A 183 -3.80 3.53 -29.65
CA LEU A 183 -4.26 2.16 -29.43
C LEU A 183 -5.32 1.76 -30.46
N GLY A 184 -6.29 2.64 -30.72
CA GLY A 184 -7.32 2.39 -31.72
C GLY A 184 -6.77 2.24 -33.14
N ILE A 185 -5.72 2.99 -33.52
CA ILE A 185 -5.04 2.84 -34.81
C ILE A 185 -4.37 1.46 -34.91
N MET A 186 -3.64 1.05 -33.86
CA MET A 186 -2.98 -0.26 -33.82
C MET A 186 -3.99 -1.40 -33.95
N ASP A 187 -5.05 -1.35 -33.14
CA ASP A 187 -6.11 -2.35 -33.14
C ASP A 187 -6.85 -2.43 -34.49
N ALA A 188 -7.10 -1.28 -35.12
CA ALA A 188 -7.71 -1.22 -36.45
C ALA A 188 -6.81 -1.87 -37.51
N ILE A 189 -5.50 -1.59 -37.51
CA ILE A 189 -4.55 -2.20 -38.46
C ILE A 189 -4.44 -3.71 -38.23
N THR A 190 -4.39 -4.16 -36.97
CA THR A 190 -4.35 -5.60 -36.65
C THR A 190 -5.66 -6.31 -36.96
N SER A 191 -6.80 -5.63 -36.82
CA SER A 191 -8.12 -6.16 -37.18
C SER A 191 -8.31 -6.29 -38.68
N LEU A 192 -7.85 -5.31 -39.46
CA LEU A 192 -8.01 -5.30 -40.92
C LEU A 192 -7.12 -6.34 -41.62
N LYS A 193 -6.01 -6.75 -41.00
CA LYS A 193 -5.09 -7.81 -41.48
C LYS A 193 -4.65 -7.65 -42.95
N ASP A 194 -4.57 -6.42 -43.46
CA ASP A 194 -4.17 -6.18 -44.85
C ASP A 194 -2.67 -6.45 -45.04
N ARG A 195 -2.33 -7.39 -45.94
CA ARG A 195 -0.94 -7.75 -46.29
C ARG A 195 -0.15 -6.55 -46.81
N THR A 196 -0.81 -5.64 -47.55
CA THR A 196 -0.23 -4.43 -48.12
C THR A 196 -0.39 -3.20 -47.21
N GLY A 197 -0.95 -3.40 -46.02
CA GLY A 197 -1.17 -2.36 -45.02
C GLY A 197 -2.47 -1.64 -45.26
N SER A 198 -3.03 -1.09 -44.19
CA SER A 198 -4.35 -0.48 -44.23
C SER A 198 -4.25 0.97 -44.64
N SER A 199 -5.11 1.41 -45.57
CA SER A 199 -5.24 2.82 -45.92
C SER A 199 -5.77 3.63 -44.75
N SER A 200 -5.43 4.93 -44.68
CA SER A 200 -5.93 5.82 -43.62
C SER A 200 -7.47 5.88 -43.57
N ILE A 201 -8.13 5.69 -44.71
CA ILE A 201 -9.59 5.64 -44.84
C ILE A 201 -10.14 4.36 -44.21
N ALA A 202 -9.52 3.20 -44.47
CA ALA A 202 -9.95 1.93 -43.88
C ALA A 202 -9.77 1.94 -42.35
N ILE A 203 -8.63 2.46 -41.88
CA ILE A 203 -8.36 2.62 -40.44
C ILE A 203 -9.39 3.56 -39.80
N ARG A 204 -9.65 4.73 -40.42
CA ARG A 204 -10.65 5.69 -39.95
C ARG A 204 -12.04 5.05 -39.84
N LYS A 205 -12.50 4.37 -40.90
CA LYS A 205 -13.83 3.71 -40.91
C LYS A 205 -13.95 2.67 -39.80
N ARG A 206 -12.90 1.86 -39.61
CA ARG A 206 -12.86 0.85 -38.54
C ARG A 206 -12.92 1.50 -37.15
N MET A 207 -12.14 2.56 -36.92
CA MET A 207 -12.16 3.28 -35.65
C MET A 207 -13.51 3.95 -35.39
N GLN A 208 -14.10 4.62 -36.39
CA GLN A 208 -15.41 5.28 -36.27
C GLN A 208 -16.51 4.28 -35.92
N ALA A 209 -16.46 3.06 -36.45
CA ALA A 209 -17.41 1.99 -36.10
C ALA A 209 -17.27 1.50 -34.65
N CYS A 210 -16.12 1.71 -34.00
CA CYS A 210 -15.86 1.31 -32.61
C CYS A 210 -16.05 2.47 -31.61
N ILE A 211 -16.36 3.68 -32.06
CA ILE A 211 -16.57 4.83 -31.18
C ILE A 211 -18.02 4.82 -30.67
N PRO A 212 -18.26 4.97 -29.35
CA PRO A 212 -19.61 5.18 -28.84
C PRO A 212 -20.18 6.48 -29.40
N ALA A 213 -21.49 6.49 -29.68
CA ALA A 213 -22.18 7.60 -30.35
C ALA A 213 -21.94 8.98 -29.71
N ASP A 214 -21.63 9.01 -28.40
CA ASP A 214 -21.45 10.23 -27.63
C ASP A 214 -20.10 10.94 -27.88
N LYS A 215 -19.15 10.29 -28.57
CA LYS A 215 -17.79 10.85 -28.75
C LYS A 215 -17.56 11.30 -30.19
N ASN A 216 -17.29 12.59 -30.35
CA ASN A 216 -17.03 13.20 -31.64
C ASN A 216 -15.67 12.78 -32.22
N TRP A 217 -15.69 12.19 -33.42
CA TRP A 217 -14.49 11.88 -34.19
C TRP A 217 -13.75 13.15 -34.58
N THR A 218 -12.44 13.21 -34.27
CA THR A 218 -11.62 14.37 -34.57
C THR A 218 -10.50 14.01 -35.54
N ASN A 219 -10.70 14.33 -36.83
CA ASN A 219 -9.79 13.91 -37.91
C ASN A 219 -8.35 14.45 -37.77
N HIS A 220 -8.18 15.67 -37.25
CA HIS A 220 -6.83 16.25 -37.10
C HIS A 220 -5.99 15.49 -36.05
N ILE A 221 -6.60 15.01 -34.97
CA ILE A 221 -5.92 14.21 -33.93
C ILE A 221 -5.48 12.87 -34.53
N PHE A 222 -6.39 12.20 -35.25
CA PHE A 222 -6.09 10.94 -35.93
C PHE A 222 -4.90 11.06 -36.91
N LEU A 223 -4.91 12.09 -37.78
CA LEU A 223 -3.82 12.31 -38.72
C LEU A 223 -2.51 12.72 -38.04
N GLY A 224 -2.60 13.52 -36.96
CA GLY A 224 -1.45 13.88 -36.14
C GLY A 224 -0.80 12.65 -35.49
N GLU A 225 -1.61 11.74 -34.96
CA GLU A 225 -1.12 10.52 -34.32
C GLU A 225 -0.49 9.55 -35.33
N LEU A 226 -1.07 9.38 -36.52
CA LEU A 226 -0.44 8.60 -37.59
C LEU A 226 0.95 9.14 -37.94
N LYS A 227 1.10 10.46 -38.08
CA LYS A 227 2.40 11.08 -38.37
C LYS A 227 3.40 10.84 -37.23
N LYS A 228 2.97 10.99 -35.98
CA LYS A 228 3.80 10.71 -34.80
C LYS A 228 4.26 9.25 -34.76
N MET A 229 3.35 8.31 -34.98
CA MET A 229 3.67 6.87 -34.96
C MET A 229 4.62 6.46 -36.09
N VAL A 230 4.53 7.11 -37.25
CA VAL A 230 5.51 6.95 -38.34
C VAL A 230 6.86 7.56 -37.96
N ALA A 231 6.87 8.74 -37.33
CA ALA A 231 8.11 9.38 -36.88
C ALA A 231 8.82 8.58 -35.78
N ILE A 232 8.08 7.92 -34.88
CA ILE A 232 8.62 7.03 -33.84
C ILE A 232 9.13 5.70 -34.45
N GLY A 233 8.78 5.38 -35.70
CA GLY A 233 9.15 4.11 -36.35
C GLY A 233 8.25 2.92 -36.00
N ILE A 234 7.12 3.15 -35.33
CA ILE A 234 6.14 2.10 -34.99
C ILE A 234 5.35 1.69 -36.24
N LEU A 235 5.00 2.67 -37.06
CA LEU A 235 4.34 2.47 -38.34
C LEU A 235 5.28 2.75 -39.50
N MET A 236 5.22 1.90 -40.51
CA MET A 236 5.84 2.12 -41.81
C MET A 236 4.77 2.62 -42.79
N ARG A 237 5.03 3.77 -43.42
CA ARG A 237 4.16 4.31 -44.47
C ARG A 237 4.60 3.78 -45.83
N THR A 238 3.69 3.21 -46.61
CA THR A 238 3.91 2.75 -47.99
C THR A 238 2.91 3.43 -48.91
N LYS A 239 3.34 4.48 -49.63
CA LYS A 239 2.47 5.38 -50.40
C LYS A 239 1.33 5.94 -49.51
N ASP A 240 0.14 5.32 -49.58
CA ASP A 240 -1.08 5.72 -48.84
C ASP A 240 -1.57 4.66 -47.83
N CYS A 241 -0.80 3.60 -47.64
CA CYS A 241 -1.06 2.54 -46.67
C CYS A 241 -0.11 2.63 -45.48
N TYR A 242 -0.59 2.21 -44.30
CA TYR A 242 0.17 2.13 -43.07
C TYR A 242 0.27 0.67 -42.63
N LYS A 243 1.48 0.24 -42.28
CA LYS A 243 1.80 -1.08 -41.73
C LYS A 243 2.49 -0.95 -40.40
N ILE A 244 2.33 -1.94 -39.53
CA ILE A 244 3.18 -2.10 -38.35
C ILE A 244 4.59 -2.48 -38.84
N SER A 245 5.61 -1.73 -38.40
CA SER A 245 7.01 -2.00 -38.76
C SER A 245 7.46 -3.39 -38.28
N ALA A 246 8.43 -3.98 -38.98
CA ALA A 246 8.98 -5.28 -38.58
C ALA A 246 9.69 -5.17 -37.21
N ASP A 247 10.49 -4.11 -37.04
CA ASP A 247 11.24 -3.83 -35.80
C ASP A 247 10.32 -3.76 -34.58
N TYR A 248 9.16 -3.12 -34.72
CA TYR A 248 8.18 -3.04 -33.63
C TYR A 248 7.54 -4.40 -33.32
N LYS A 249 7.30 -5.24 -34.33
CA LYS A 249 6.79 -6.61 -34.10
C LYS A 249 7.81 -7.47 -33.36
N ASP A 250 9.09 -7.32 -33.69
CA ASP A 250 10.14 -8.09 -33.03
C ASP A 250 10.38 -7.58 -31.61
N MET A 251 10.30 -6.26 -31.40
CA MET A 251 10.25 -5.67 -30.06
C MET A 251 9.08 -6.19 -29.22
N LEU A 252 7.87 -6.26 -29.78
CA LEU A 252 6.69 -6.80 -29.08
C LEU A 252 6.88 -8.27 -28.69
N LYS A 253 7.43 -9.10 -29.59
CA LYS A 253 7.73 -10.51 -29.27
C LYS A 253 8.77 -10.62 -28.16
N ARG A 254 9.80 -9.77 -28.18
CA ARG A 254 10.85 -9.74 -27.15
C ARG A 254 10.27 -9.36 -25.78
N LEU A 255 9.45 -8.32 -25.73
CA LEU A 255 8.75 -7.90 -24.51
C LEU A 255 7.80 -8.99 -23.99
N GLU A 256 7.07 -9.67 -24.88
CA GLU A 256 6.19 -10.77 -24.47
C GLU A 256 6.97 -11.95 -23.88
N GLN A 257 8.12 -12.30 -24.47
CA GLN A 257 9.00 -13.33 -23.93
C GLN A 257 9.55 -12.94 -22.56
N GLU A 258 9.95 -11.68 -22.38
CA GLU A 258 10.45 -11.16 -21.12
C GLU A 258 9.39 -11.19 -20.01
N ILE A 259 8.16 -10.76 -20.32
CA ILE A 259 7.03 -10.87 -19.38
C ILE A 259 6.80 -12.33 -18.96
N ARG A 260 6.85 -13.29 -19.89
CA ARG A 260 6.73 -14.71 -19.56
C ARG A 260 7.85 -15.22 -18.66
N VAL A 261 9.08 -14.70 -18.81
CA VAL A 261 10.21 -15.04 -17.93
C VAL A 261 9.98 -14.47 -16.53
N ILE A 262 9.62 -13.18 -16.43
CA ILE A 262 9.33 -12.50 -15.16
C ILE A 262 8.22 -13.23 -14.39
N GLU A 263 7.13 -13.62 -15.06
CA GLU A 263 6.04 -14.35 -14.42
C GLU A 263 6.47 -15.73 -13.89
N LYS A 264 7.31 -16.46 -14.64
CA LYS A 264 7.86 -17.74 -14.19
C LYS A 264 8.74 -17.57 -12.96
N THR A 265 9.62 -16.56 -12.97
CA THR A 265 10.48 -16.23 -11.82
C THR A 265 9.65 -15.87 -10.60
N ARG A 266 8.66 -14.98 -10.75
CA ARG A 266 7.75 -14.59 -9.65
C ARG A 266 6.99 -15.80 -9.07
N ARG A 267 6.51 -16.71 -9.93
CA ARG A 267 5.88 -17.96 -9.47
C ARG A 267 6.86 -18.86 -8.71
N ALA A 268 8.11 -18.97 -9.16
CA ALA A 268 9.14 -19.73 -8.48
C ALA A 268 9.49 -19.13 -7.11
N ASP A 269 9.58 -17.81 -7.00
CA ASP A 269 9.87 -17.12 -5.74
C ASP A 269 8.74 -17.27 -4.72
N ILE A 270 7.47 -17.13 -5.16
CA ILE A 270 6.30 -17.39 -4.31
C ILE A 270 6.29 -18.84 -3.80
N LEU A 271 6.69 -19.80 -4.64
CA LEU A 271 6.78 -21.20 -4.22
C LEU A 271 7.91 -21.44 -3.21
N ARG A 272 9.08 -20.82 -3.41
CA ARG A 272 10.20 -20.88 -2.46
C ARG A 272 9.81 -20.28 -1.11
N GLU A 273 9.12 -19.15 -1.11
CA GLU A 273 8.63 -18.50 0.11
C GLU A 273 7.67 -19.42 0.88
N ARG A 274 6.73 -20.08 0.19
CA ARG A 274 5.80 -21.04 0.81
C ARG A 274 6.50 -22.28 1.37
N VAL A 275 7.56 -22.76 0.73
CA VAL A 275 8.36 -23.88 1.24
C VAL A 275 9.09 -23.48 2.51
N ASN A 276 9.76 -22.31 2.49
CA ASN A 276 10.46 -21.77 3.66
C ASN A 276 9.51 -21.50 4.84
N GLU A 277 8.31 -20.99 4.59
CA GLU A 277 7.30 -20.78 5.63
C GLU A 277 6.83 -22.10 6.26
N LYS A 278 6.68 -23.16 5.45
CA LYS A 278 6.35 -24.51 5.96
C LYS A 278 7.48 -25.10 6.80
N GLU A 279 8.74 -24.91 6.40
CA GLU A 279 9.90 -25.35 7.19
C GLU A 279 10.01 -24.59 8.52
N LYS A 280 9.81 -23.26 8.49
CA LYS A 280 9.77 -22.44 9.71
C LYS A 280 8.65 -22.89 10.66
N LYS A 281 7.46 -23.20 10.14
CA LYS A 281 6.35 -23.76 10.95
C LYS A 281 6.69 -25.13 11.53
N ARG A 282 7.44 -25.98 10.82
CA ARG A 282 7.91 -27.28 11.34
C ARG A 282 8.95 -27.12 12.45
N ALA A 283 9.89 -26.18 12.30
CA ALA A 283 10.92 -25.91 13.32
C ALA A 283 10.32 -25.37 14.63
N THR A 284 9.28 -24.52 14.56
CA THR A 284 8.63 -23.94 15.74
C THR A 284 7.82 -24.96 16.56
N ILE A 285 7.43 -26.11 15.98
CA ILE A 285 6.66 -27.15 16.70
C ILE A 285 7.56 -27.98 17.66
N VAL A 286 8.88 -27.91 17.54
CA VAL A 286 9.80 -28.76 18.32
C VAL A 286 10.20 -28.14 19.68
N ASN A 287 9.70 -26.95 20.05
CA ASN A 287 10.02 -26.36 21.35
C ASN A 287 8.81 -25.73 22.08
N PRO A 288 7.91 -26.54 22.66
CA PRO A 288 6.82 -26.03 23.50
C PRO A 288 7.31 -25.81 24.93
N SER A 289 8.15 -24.80 25.19
CA SER A 289 8.63 -24.51 26.56
C SER A 289 8.18 -23.17 27.15
N SER A 290 7.21 -22.45 26.57
CA SER A 290 6.70 -21.21 27.17
C SER A 290 5.28 -20.74 26.79
N SER A 291 4.29 -21.61 26.60
CA SER A 291 2.89 -21.20 26.28
C SER A 291 1.91 -21.37 27.46
N SER A 292 2.00 -20.48 28.46
CA SER A 292 1.12 -20.52 29.65
C SER A 292 -0.28 -19.87 29.47
N SER A 293 -0.76 -19.64 28.23
CA SER A 293 -2.09 -19.06 27.98
C SER A 293 -3.10 -20.00 27.30
N TRP A 294 -2.64 -21.03 26.58
CA TRP A 294 -3.50 -22.01 25.91
C TRP A 294 -4.06 -23.07 26.88
N THR A 295 -3.35 -23.33 27.96
CA THR A 295 -3.85 -24.15 29.07
C THR A 295 -5.08 -23.55 29.73
N THR A 296 -5.35 -22.24 29.57
CA THR A 296 -6.44 -21.58 30.26
C THR A 296 -7.83 -21.99 29.72
N TYR A 297 -8.02 -22.09 28.40
CA TYR A 297 -9.34 -22.46 27.85
C TYR A 297 -9.63 -23.96 28.02
N ARG A 298 -8.69 -24.82 27.63
CA ARG A 298 -8.85 -26.28 27.79
C ARG A 298 -9.06 -26.69 29.25
N SER A 299 -8.27 -26.16 30.18
CA SER A 299 -8.46 -26.47 31.60
C SER A 299 -9.81 -25.97 32.12
N ARG A 300 -10.26 -24.79 31.72
CA ARG A 300 -11.60 -24.29 32.11
C ARG A 300 -12.75 -25.12 31.55
N ILE A 301 -12.63 -25.61 30.30
CA ILE A 301 -13.60 -26.53 29.71
C ILE A 301 -13.69 -27.81 30.55
N MET A 302 -12.53 -28.35 30.93
CA MET A 302 -12.46 -29.56 31.76
C MET A 302 -13.01 -29.33 33.17
N ASP A 303 -12.64 -28.25 33.82
CA ASP A 303 -13.16 -27.90 35.15
C ASP A 303 -14.69 -27.71 35.10
N ALA A 304 -15.21 -27.09 34.04
CA ALA A 304 -16.65 -26.95 33.84
C ALA A 304 -17.35 -28.31 33.68
N ILE A 305 -16.83 -29.21 32.84
CA ILE A 305 -17.37 -30.57 32.66
C ILE A 305 -17.34 -31.35 33.97
N LEU A 306 -16.24 -31.28 34.72
CA LEU A 306 -16.10 -31.97 36.00
C LEU A 306 -17.05 -31.39 37.05
N SER A 307 -17.25 -30.06 37.05
CA SER A 307 -18.12 -29.39 38.02
C SER A 307 -19.62 -29.58 37.76
N LEU A 308 -20.02 -30.01 36.56
CA LEU A 308 -21.42 -30.29 36.22
C LEU A 308 -21.86 -31.69 36.67
N GLU A 309 -20.91 -32.59 36.95
CA GLU A 309 -21.15 -33.96 37.48
C GLU A 309 -22.17 -34.82 36.69
N ASP A 310 -22.45 -34.47 35.42
CA ASP A 310 -23.42 -35.19 34.60
C ASP A 310 -22.90 -36.60 34.21
N CYS A 311 -23.60 -37.64 34.65
CA CYS A 311 -23.22 -39.03 34.37
C CYS A 311 -23.24 -39.37 32.87
N THR A 312 -24.10 -38.70 32.09
CA THR A 312 -24.24 -38.86 30.63
C THR A 312 -23.42 -37.86 29.80
N GLY A 313 -22.65 -37.00 30.47
CA GLY A 313 -21.95 -35.87 29.84
C GLY A 313 -22.84 -34.63 29.73
N SER A 314 -22.19 -33.48 29.56
CA SER A 314 -22.83 -32.18 29.53
C SER A 314 -22.92 -31.66 28.10
N SER A 315 -23.99 -30.94 27.75
CA SER A 315 -24.07 -30.30 26.43
C SER A 315 -23.04 -29.16 26.32
N SER A 316 -22.62 -28.84 25.08
CA SER A 316 -21.70 -27.70 24.85
C SER A 316 -22.26 -26.37 25.37
N ILE A 317 -23.58 -26.23 25.42
CA ILE A 317 -24.26 -25.05 25.96
C ILE A 317 -24.16 -25.02 27.49
N ALA A 318 -24.36 -26.15 28.17
CA ALA A 318 -24.23 -26.24 29.63
C ALA A 318 -22.80 -25.94 30.09
N ILE A 319 -21.81 -26.50 29.41
CA ILE A 319 -20.39 -26.25 29.66
C ILE A 319 -20.07 -24.76 29.48
N ARG A 320 -20.56 -24.15 28.39
CA ARG A 320 -20.39 -22.71 28.13
C ARG A 320 -21.01 -21.86 29.24
N LYS A 321 -22.25 -22.12 29.64
CA LYS A 321 -22.93 -21.40 30.73
C LYS A 321 -22.15 -21.52 32.04
N ARG A 322 -21.64 -22.71 32.36
CA ARG A 322 -20.82 -22.94 33.55
C ARG A 322 -19.50 -22.17 33.52
N MET A 323 -18.86 -22.10 32.36
CA MET A 323 -17.64 -21.30 32.18
C MET A 323 -17.91 -19.79 32.29
N GLN A 324 -19.03 -19.31 31.75
CA GLN A 324 -19.46 -17.91 31.87
C GLN A 324 -19.76 -17.54 33.32
N ALA A 325 -20.42 -18.42 34.08
CA ALA A 325 -20.70 -18.19 35.50
C ALA A 325 -19.44 -18.03 36.38
N ASN A 326 -18.29 -18.56 35.93
CA ASN A 326 -17.04 -18.53 36.68
C ASN A 326 -16.04 -17.48 36.17
N THR A 327 -16.38 -16.68 35.15
CA THR A 327 -15.43 -15.69 34.58
C THR A 327 -16.10 -14.39 34.13
N ASP A 328 -15.58 -13.25 34.58
CA ASP A 328 -16.01 -11.91 34.13
C ASP A 328 -15.45 -11.50 32.76
N ARG A 329 -14.86 -12.43 32.00
CA ARG A 329 -14.16 -12.12 30.74
C ARG A 329 -15.04 -12.31 29.52
N ILE A 330 -14.85 -11.43 28.53
CA ILE A 330 -15.47 -11.53 27.21
C ILE A 330 -15.09 -12.86 26.57
N TRP A 331 -16.12 -13.64 26.27
CA TRP A 331 -16.02 -14.99 25.73
C TRP A 331 -15.93 -14.98 24.20
N ASN A 332 -15.04 -15.79 23.63
CA ASN A 332 -14.95 -15.98 22.18
C ASN A 332 -15.42 -17.38 21.79
N ASP A 333 -16.58 -17.45 21.14
CA ASP A 333 -17.22 -18.72 20.74
C ASP A 333 -16.37 -19.54 19.76
N GLY A 334 -15.61 -18.89 18.88
CA GLY A 334 -14.73 -19.57 17.93
C GLY A 334 -13.57 -20.28 18.62
N ILE A 335 -12.97 -19.65 19.63
CA ILE A 335 -11.88 -20.25 20.41
C ILE A 335 -12.42 -21.43 21.24
N TYR A 336 -13.58 -21.26 21.87
CA TYR A 336 -14.21 -22.33 22.63
C TYR A 336 -14.49 -23.58 21.79
N HIS A 337 -15.13 -23.41 20.64
CA HIS A 337 -15.46 -24.55 19.78
C HIS A 337 -14.21 -25.25 19.28
N ASN A 338 -13.20 -24.50 18.83
CA ASN A 338 -11.94 -25.09 18.37
C ASN A 338 -11.24 -25.87 19.49
N GLU A 339 -11.17 -25.33 20.71
CA GLU A 339 -10.53 -26.02 21.83
C GLU A 339 -11.32 -27.24 22.33
N LEU A 340 -12.65 -27.17 22.34
CA LEU A 340 -13.50 -28.30 22.69
C LEU A 340 -13.26 -29.48 21.72
N TRP A 341 -13.26 -29.21 20.41
CA TRP A 341 -13.02 -30.24 19.38
C TRP A 341 -11.58 -30.75 19.35
N LYS A 342 -10.61 -29.88 19.67
CA LYS A 342 -9.22 -30.30 19.83
C LYS A 342 -9.05 -31.24 21.02
N ALA A 343 -9.69 -30.95 22.16
CA ALA A 343 -9.68 -31.84 23.32
C ALA A 343 -10.40 -33.18 23.05
N VAL A 344 -11.41 -33.19 22.19
CA VAL A 344 -12.02 -34.44 21.70
C VAL A 344 -11.04 -35.23 20.83
N SER A 345 -10.34 -34.55 19.91
CA SER A 345 -9.35 -35.15 19.01
C SER A 345 -8.14 -35.71 19.77
N ASP A 346 -7.71 -35.04 20.83
CA ASP A 346 -6.62 -35.48 21.71
C ASP A 346 -7.02 -36.67 22.61
N GLY A 347 -8.30 -37.04 22.65
CA GLY A 347 -8.83 -38.14 23.48
C GLY A 347 -9.03 -37.78 24.96
N ASP A 348 -8.95 -36.50 25.28
CA ASP A 348 -9.15 -35.95 26.62
C ASP A 348 -10.65 -35.85 26.97
N ILE A 349 -11.47 -35.51 25.98
CA ILE A 349 -12.93 -35.45 26.07
C ILE A 349 -13.51 -36.48 25.12
N MET A 350 -14.61 -37.12 25.52
CA MET A 350 -15.39 -38.02 24.68
C MET A 350 -16.71 -37.35 24.31
N GLU A 351 -17.06 -37.36 23.02
CA GLU A 351 -18.37 -36.92 22.56
C GLU A 351 -19.33 -38.11 22.50
N CYS A 352 -20.52 -37.97 23.09
CA CYS A 352 -21.58 -38.95 23.08
C CYS A 352 -22.89 -38.26 22.71
N ARG A 353 -23.32 -38.39 21.45
CA ARG A 353 -24.59 -37.83 20.94
C ARG A 353 -24.74 -36.32 21.22
N GLY A 354 -23.69 -35.54 20.96
CA GLY A 354 -23.67 -34.08 21.19
C GLY A 354 -23.50 -33.67 22.66
N ARG A 355 -23.19 -34.62 23.55
CA ARG A 355 -22.77 -34.36 24.94
C ARG A 355 -21.29 -34.66 25.08
N PHE A 356 -20.62 -33.90 25.93
CA PHE A 356 -19.18 -33.98 26.15
C PHE A 356 -18.90 -34.46 27.58
N LYS A 357 -18.02 -35.44 27.71
CA LYS A 357 -17.63 -36.03 29.00
C LYS A 357 -16.12 -36.15 29.08
N ALA A 358 -15.54 -35.88 30.26
CA ALA A 358 -14.12 -36.12 30.48
C ALA A 358 -13.80 -37.62 30.26
N SER A 359 -12.78 -37.91 29.45
CA SER A 359 -12.38 -39.28 29.16
C SER A 359 -11.83 -39.96 30.42
N PHE A 360 -11.91 -41.28 30.44
CA PHE A 360 -11.40 -42.07 31.56
C PHE A 360 -9.89 -41.82 31.78
N LYS A 361 -9.11 -41.78 30.69
CA LYS A 361 -7.68 -41.48 30.71
C LYS A 361 -7.37 -40.13 31.35
N TYR A 362 -8.14 -39.11 31.03
CA TYR A 362 -7.97 -37.79 31.63
C TYR A 362 -8.24 -37.81 33.14
N LYS A 363 -9.31 -38.50 33.58
CA LYS A 363 -9.63 -38.65 35.01
C LYS A 363 -8.54 -39.38 35.78
N GLU A 364 -8.00 -40.47 35.24
CA GLU A 364 -6.87 -41.18 35.86
C GLU A 364 -5.63 -40.27 35.99
N SER A 365 -5.35 -39.48 34.95
CA SER A 365 -4.22 -38.54 34.99
C SER A 365 -4.37 -37.47 36.08
N LEU A 366 -5.60 -37.04 36.38
CA LEU A 366 -5.89 -36.08 37.45
C LEU A 366 -5.70 -36.70 38.84
N ILE A 367 -6.11 -37.96 39.03
CA ILE A 367 -5.90 -38.70 40.29
C ILE A 367 -4.40 -38.85 40.53
N ALA A 368 -3.65 -39.35 39.54
CA ALA A 368 -2.20 -39.49 39.62
C ALA A 368 -1.49 -38.15 39.90
N LYS A 369 -1.99 -37.04 39.32
CA LYS A 369 -1.46 -35.70 39.57
C LYS A 369 -1.78 -35.21 40.99
N LYS A 370 -2.96 -35.52 41.53
CA LYS A 370 -3.35 -35.18 42.90
C LYS A 370 -2.50 -35.93 43.92
N GLU A 371 -2.26 -37.22 43.70
CA GLU A 371 -1.38 -38.07 44.54
C GLU A 371 0.06 -37.57 44.55
N LYS A 372 0.61 -37.20 43.38
CA LYS A 372 1.95 -36.60 43.31
C LYS A 372 2.03 -35.28 44.07
N ARG A 373 0.98 -34.43 44.01
CA ARG A 373 0.95 -33.16 44.75
C ARG A 373 0.84 -33.38 46.25
N SER A 374 0.00 -34.30 46.73
CA SER A 374 -0.09 -34.61 48.16
C SER A 374 1.22 -35.23 48.68
N ALA A 375 1.88 -36.09 47.91
CA ALA A 375 3.20 -36.62 48.25
C ALA A 375 4.27 -35.52 48.32
N SER A 376 4.27 -34.58 47.35
CA SER A 376 5.22 -33.45 47.37
C SER A 376 4.97 -32.47 48.53
N MET A 377 3.71 -32.22 48.89
CA MET A 377 3.39 -31.39 50.05
C MET A 377 3.77 -32.08 51.36
N ALA A 378 3.52 -33.39 51.49
CA ALA A 378 3.93 -34.16 52.65
C ALA A 378 5.46 -34.20 52.81
N ALA A 379 6.21 -34.30 51.70
CA ALA A 379 7.68 -34.23 51.72
C ALA A 379 8.18 -32.83 52.12
N ALA A 380 7.51 -31.76 51.68
CA ALA A 380 7.85 -30.39 52.04
C ALA A 380 7.60 -30.07 53.52
N THR A 381 6.59 -30.70 54.16
CA THR A 381 6.38 -30.58 55.61
C THR A 381 7.31 -31.46 56.44
N ALA A 382 7.81 -32.57 55.92
CA ALA A 382 8.75 -33.45 56.63
C ALA A 382 10.19 -32.92 56.70
N GLY A 383 10.61 -32.05 55.78
CA GLY A 383 11.98 -31.51 55.71
C GLY A 383 12.28 -30.29 56.60
N LYS A 384 11.35 -29.88 57.47
CA LYS A 384 11.53 -28.71 58.34
C LYS A 384 11.95 -29.17 59.74
N ASP A 385 13.21 -29.57 59.88
CA ASP A 385 13.81 -29.90 61.17
C ASP A 385 13.67 -28.71 62.15
N PRO A 386 13.03 -28.90 63.33
CA PRO A 386 12.90 -27.85 64.33
C PRO A 386 14.20 -27.51 65.08
N ALA A 387 15.33 -28.10 64.70
CA ALA A 387 16.58 -28.00 65.45
C ALA A 387 17.63 -27.11 64.75
N LYS A 388 17.40 -25.79 64.76
CA LYS A 388 18.48 -24.79 64.80
C LYS A 388 17.92 -23.43 65.22
N GLY A 389 17.89 -23.22 66.53
CA GLY A 389 17.82 -21.89 67.12
C GLY A 389 19.03 -21.06 66.66
N GLY A 390 18.78 -20.11 65.76
CA GLY A 390 19.71 -19.07 65.38
C GLY A 390 19.01 -17.74 65.54
N GLY A 391 19.41 -16.98 66.55
CA GLY A 391 18.78 -15.72 66.94
C GLY A 391 18.66 -14.74 65.79
N ARG A 392 17.47 -14.15 65.64
CA ARG A 392 17.26 -12.97 64.81
C ARG A 392 17.50 -11.72 65.64
N PRO A 393 18.33 -10.77 65.19
CA PRO A 393 18.44 -9.47 65.81
C PRO A 393 17.16 -8.65 65.59
N SER A 394 16.68 -8.11 66.69
CA SER A 394 15.68 -7.04 66.76
C SER A 394 16.13 -5.83 65.96
N ASN A 395 15.35 -5.43 64.96
CA ASN A 395 15.39 -4.07 64.45
C ASN A 395 13.96 -3.58 64.22
N PHE A 396 13.38 -3.07 65.31
CA PHE A 396 12.24 -2.16 65.32
C PHE A 396 12.78 -0.74 65.10
N PRO A 397 12.12 0.05 64.23
CA PRO A 397 11.91 1.46 64.53
C PRO A 397 10.42 1.72 64.78
N GLY A 398 10.16 2.54 65.81
CA GLY A 398 8.85 2.92 66.33
C GLY A 398 7.87 3.43 65.26
N SER A 399 6.58 3.14 65.38
CA SER A 399 5.65 3.76 66.35
C SER A 399 5.58 5.28 66.18
N LEU A 400 4.60 5.72 65.39
CA LEU A 400 3.97 7.03 65.55
C LEU A 400 2.45 6.84 65.42
N PHE A 401 1.82 7.20 66.52
CA PHE A 401 0.41 7.19 66.88
C PHE A 401 -0.60 7.75 65.85
N GLY A 402 -1.82 7.21 65.93
CA GLY A 402 -3.08 7.84 65.46
C GLY A 402 -4.21 6.80 65.50
N LYS A 403 -4.68 6.38 66.69
CA LYS A 403 -5.88 6.86 67.40
C LYS A 403 -7.18 6.86 66.59
N ASP A 404 -8.04 5.92 67.01
CA ASP A 404 -9.48 6.09 67.27
C ASP A 404 -10.40 6.53 66.12
N ILE A 405 -11.01 5.57 65.41
CA ILE A 405 -12.45 5.63 65.05
C ILE A 405 -13.06 4.22 65.12
N PHE A 406 -13.67 3.94 66.27
CA PHE A 406 -14.96 3.28 66.49
C PHE A 406 -15.61 2.48 65.33
N CYS A 407 -15.83 1.19 65.59
CA CYS A 407 -16.96 0.42 65.07
C CYS A 407 -18.26 0.83 65.78
N PRO A 408 -19.40 0.75 65.09
CA PRO A 408 -20.48 -0.15 65.52
C PRO A 408 -20.92 -1.02 64.31
N LEU A 409 -21.03 -2.34 64.42
CA LEU A 409 -22.07 -3.14 65.10
C LEU A 409 -23.50 -2.85 64.60
N PHE A 410 -24.14 -3.92 64.08
CA PHE A 410 -25.58 -4.07 63.77
C PHE A 410 -26.07 -3.23 62.56
N GLU A 411 -26.95 -3.68 61.65
CA GLU A 411 -28.18 -4.46 61.86
C GLU A 411 -28.73 -4.99 60.52
N ARG A 412 -29.14 -6.27 60.54
CA ARG A 412 -30.34 -6.89 59.93
C ARG A 412 -31.12 -6.07 58.86
N TYR A 413 -31.33 -6.64 57.67
CA TYR A 413 -32.60 -6.47 56.94
C TYR A 413 -32.95 -7.74 56.15
N GLU A 414 -34.03 -8.35 56.61
CA GLU A 414 -34.86 -9.38 55.97
C GLU A 414 -36.01 -8.66 55.25
N GLU A 415 -36.41 -9.16 54.08
CA GLU A 415 -37.80 -9.23 53.58
C GLU A 415 -38.74 -7.99 53.55
N GLN A 416 -39.14 -7.56 52.33
CA GLN A 416 -40.51 -7.68 51.75
C GLN A 416 -40.81 -6.62 50.68
N SER A 417 -41.07 -7.08 49.45
CA SER A 417 -42.35 -6.90 48.71
C SER A 417 -42.24 -7.48 47.30
#